data_AF-A0A4W4ERV0-F1
#
_entry.id   AF-A0A4W4ERV0-F1
#
_cell.length_a   1.000
_cell.length_b   1.000
_cell.length_c   1.000
_cell.angle_alpha   90.00
_cell.angle_beta   90.00
_cell.angle_gamma   90.00
#
_symmetry.space_group_name_H-M   'P 1'
#
loop_
_entity.id
_entity.type
_entity.pdbx_description
1 polymer ?
#
loop_
_entity_poly.entity_id
_entity_poly.type
_entity_poly.pdbx_seq_one_letter_code
_entity_poly.pdbx_strand_id
1 'polypeptide(L)'
;MSEKKMSSSRRHQLKSLMLSIAKSRLEAEVIAIEGAKKTYMEENCPGPDLSGSMADLQELCKKLHAKIDKIDEERYDMETKVSKANKEIEDLKIKVQDLQGKFKKPALKKVRLSADQMLQALLGSKHKVNLDLRANLKQVKKEVKEEDKEPVGDWRKNIDEKAGMDGRKKMFETS
;
A
#
# COMPACT_ATOMS: atom_id res chain seq x y z
N MET A 1 19.85 -22.45 30.32
CA MET A 1 19.54 -21.01 30.43
C MET A 1 19.01 -20.53 29.09
N SER A 2 17.68 -20.43 28.94
CA SER A 2 17.07 -19.97 27.68
C SER A 2 17.15 -18.45 27.65
N GLU A 3 18.13 -17.88 26.93
CA GLU A 3 18.22 -16.44 26.75
C GLU A 3 16.91 -15.93 26.14
N LYS A 4 16.24 -15.05 26.89
CA LYS A 4 14.95 -14.47 26.51
C LYS A 4 15.17 -13.59 25.27
N LYS A 5 14.95 -14.14 24.08
CA LYS A 5 15.03 -13.41 22.81
C LYS A 5 14.20 -12.12 22.91
N MET A 6 14.78 -11.00 22.47
CA MET A 6 14.14 -9.68 22.41
C MET A 6 12.72 -9.77 21.84
N SER A 7 11.78 -9.00 22.41
CA SER A 7 10.39 -9.01 21.96
C SER A 7 10.28 -8.58 20.49
N SER A 8 9.28 -9.11 19.78
CA SER A 8 9.04 -8.75 18.38
C SER A 8 8.78 -7.24 18.22
N SER A 9 8.03 -6.65 19.16
CA SER A 9 7.75 -5.21 19.21
C SER A 9 9.04 -4.39 19.27
N ARG A 10 9.97 -4.74 20.19
CA ARG A 10 11.25 -4.04 20.30
C ARG A 10 12.11 -4.17 19.04
N ARG A 11 12.14 -5.35 18.40
CA ARG A 11 12.82 -5.53 17.10
C ARG A 11 12.26 -4.60 16.02
N HIS A 12 10.94 -4.48 15.91
CA HIS A 12 10.31 -3.62 14.91
C HIS A 12 10.59 -2.14 15.19
N GLN A 13 10.49 -1.72 16.45
CA GLN A 13 10.83 -0.36 16.86
C GLN A 13 12.28 -0.02 16.49
N LEU A 14 13.24 -0.91 16.78
CA LEU A 14 14.64 -0.68 16.43
C LEU A 14 14.84 -0.60 14.91
N LYS A 15 14.22 -1.48 14.12
CA LYS A 15 14.28 -1.38 12.64
C LYS A 15 13.72 -0.06 12.12
N SER A 16 12.59 0.40 12.67
CA SER A 16 11.98 1.67 12.30
C SER A 16 12.90 2.85 12.64
N LEU A 17 13.53 2.85 13.83
CA LEU A 17 14.51 3.86 14.21
C LEU A 17 15.73 3.85 13.28
N MET A 18 16.26 2.67 12.94
CA MET A 18 17.38 2.55 12.01
C MET A 18 17.04 3.15 10.63
N LEU A 19 15.85 2.86 10.10
CA LEU A 19 15.39 3.42 8.83
C LEU A 19 15.19 4.93 8.91
N SER A 20 14.66 5.44 10.02
CA SER A 20 14.51 6.88 10.24
C SER A 20 15.87 7.60 10.23
N ILE A 21 16.86 7.05 10.92
CA ILE A 21 18.22 7.61 10.95
C ILE A 21 18.88 7.51 9.58
N ALA A 22 18.72 6.37 8.89
CA ALA A 22 19.25 6.18 7.54
C ALA A 22 18.69 7.21 6.55
N LYS A 23 17.38 7.49 6.63
CA LYS A 23 16.73 8.53 5.83
C LYS A 23 17.35 9.91 6.08
N SER A 24 17.48 10.32 7.35
CA SER A 24 18.08 11.60 7.69
C SER A 24 19.54 11.73 7.22
N ARG A 25 20.31 10.63 7.28
CA ARG A 25 21.68 10.62 6.75
C ARG A 25 21.73 10.75 5.24
N LEU A 26 20.82 10.09 4.53
CA LEU A 26 20.71 10.19 3.07
C LEU A 26 20.34 11.62 2.64
N GLU A 27 19.42 12.26 3.35
CA GLU A 27 19.06 13.67 3.11
C GLU A 27 20.26 14.60 3.36
N ALA A 28 21.02 14.39 4.44
CA ALA A 28 22.23 15.15 4.71
C ALA A 28 23.33 14.94 3.65
N GLU A 29 23.48 13.72 3.15
CA GLU A 29 24.42 13.38 2.08
C GLU A 29 24.05 14.09 0.76
N VAL A 30 22.77 14.12 0.40
CA VAL A 30 22.28 14.84 -0.78
C VAL A 30 22.64 16.33 -0.69
N ILE A 31 22.38 16.96 0.47
CA ILE A 31 22.73 18.37 0.69
C ILE A 31 24.24 18.59 0.59
N ALA A 32 25.04 17.69 1.16
CA ALA A 32 26.49 17.77 1.09
C ALA A 32 27.01 17.65 -0.35
N ILE A 33 26.45 16.73 -1.14
CA ILE A 33 26.78 16.55 -2.56
C ILE A 33 26.43 17.80 -3.37
N GLU A 34 25.26 18.40 -3.15
CA GLU A 34 24.86 19.64 -3.80
C GLU A 34 25.80 20.81 -3.43
N GLY A 35 26.18 20.91 -2.16
CA GLY A 35 27.15 21.89 -1.68
C GLY A 35 28.51 21.71 -2.35
N ALA A 36 29.06 20.49 -2.34
CA ALA A 36 30.32 20.16 -2.99
C ALA A 36 30.29 20.45 -4.50
N LYS A 37 29.17 20.16 -5.17
CA LYS A 37 28.96 20.50 -6.58
C LYS A 37 29.04 22.01 -6.82
N LYS A 38 28.40 22.83 -5.97
CA LYS A 38 28.44 24.30 -6.09
C LYS A 38 29.87 24.82 -5.94
N THR A 39 30.57 24.40 -4.89
CA THR A 39 31.98 24.79 -4.67
C THR A 39 32.87 24.39 -5.84
N TYR A 40 32.72 23.16 -6.35
CA TYR A 40 33.47 22.70 -7.51
C TYR A 40 33.20 23.57 -8.76
N MET A 41 31.95 23.95 -9.01
CA MET A 41 31.60 24.80 -10.15
C MET A 41 32.15 26.22 -10.00
N GLU A 42 32.14 26.78 -8.79
CA GLU A 42 32.70 28.09 -8.49
C GLU A 42 34.22 28.15 -8.74
N GLU A 43 34.95 27.08 -8.38
CA GLU A 43 36.40 26.98 -8.59
C GLU A 43 36.78 26.74 -10.06
N ASN A 44 36.05 25.84 -10.75
CA ASN A 44 36.45 25.36 -12.09
C ASN A 44 35.81 26.14 -13.24
N CYS A 45 34.67 26.79 -13.00
CA CYS A 45 33.96 27.57 -14.00
C CYS A 45 33.41 28.88 -13.40
N PRO A 46 34.29 29.77 -12.90
CA PRO A 46 33.87 31.09 -12.47
C PRO A 46 33.29 31.89 -13.64
N GLY A 47 32.46 32.89 -13.33
CA GLY A 47 31.90 33.79 -14.33
C GLY A 47 33.00 34.46 -15.15
N PRO A 48 32.83 34.58 -16.49
CA PRO A 48 33.84 35.19 -17.34
C PRO A 48 34.01 36.66 -16.97
N ASP A 49 35.25 37.11 -16.88
CA ASP A 49 35.55 38.54 -16.76
C ASP A 49 35.35 39.20 -18.13
N LEU A 50 34.37 40.09 -18.20
CA LEU A 50 34.03 40.86 -19.40
C LEU A 50 34.61 42.28 -19.35
N SER A 51 35.34 42.61 -18.29
CA SER A 51 36.05 43.89 -18.21
C SER A 51 37.36 43.77 -18.98
N GLY A 52 37.48 44.52 -20.08
CA GLY A 52 38.65 44.44 -20.95
C GLY A 52 38.48 45.18 -22.26
N SER A 53 39.55 45.27 -23.03
CA SER A 53 39.51 45.81 -24.39
C SER A 53 38.86 44.82 -25.35
N MET A 54 38.53 45.28 -26.56
CA MET A 54 37.99 44.40 -27.62
C MET A 54 38.94 43.23 -27.95
N ALA A 55 40.25 43.45 -27.90
CA ALA A 55 41.24 42.41 -28.17
C ALA A 55 41.24 41.33 -27.07
N ASP A 56 41.17 41.73 -25.80
CA ASP A 56 41.14 40.83 -24.65
C ASP A 56 39.89 39.93 -24.69
N LEU A 57 38.74 40.51 -25.05
CA LEU A 57 37.48 39.78 -25.21
C LEU A 57 37.54 38.76 -26.35
N GLN A 58 38.16 39.11 -27.49
CA GLN A 58 38.36 38.17 -28.60
C GLN A 58 39.27 37.01 -28.21
N GLU A 59 40.33 37.26 -27.43
CA GLU A 59 41.21 36.21 -26.92
C GLU A 59 40.48 35.30 -25.93
N LEU A 60 39.68 35.87 -25.03
CA LEU A 60 38.85 35.12 -24.10
C LEU A 60 37.88 34.17 -24.83
N CYS A 61 37.18 34.65 -25.86
CA CYS A 61 36.28 33.82 -26.67
C CYS A 61 37.00 32.62 -27.31
N LYS A 62 38.21 32.83 -27.84
CA LYS A 62 39.03 31.73 -28.41
C LYS A 62 39.45 30.73 -27.34
N LYS A 63 39.85 31.20 -26.15
CA LYS A 63 40.21 30.34 -25.01
C LYS A 63 39.02 29.52 -24.53
N LEU A 64 37.83 30.13 -24.43
CA LEU A 64 36.61 29.43 -24.02
C LEU A 64 36.21 28.35 -25.02
N HIS A 65 36.28 28.64 -26.32
CA HIS A 65 36.00 27.65 -27.36
C HIS A 65 36.90 26.42 -27.24
N ALA A 66 38.22 26.63 -27.15
CA ALA A 66 39.17 25.52 -27.02
C ALA A 66 38.95 24.71 -25.72
N LYS A 67 38.55 25.38 -24.62
CA LYS A 67 38.19 24.69 -23.37
C LYS A 67 36.92 23.86 -23.52
N ILE A 68 35.90 24.35 -24.23
CA ILE A 68 34.66 23.62 -24.46
C ILE A 68 34.93 22.30 -25.18
N ASP A 69 35.75 22.34 -26.24
CA ASP A 69 36.10 21.14 -27.00
C ASP A 69 36.74 20.07 -26.10
N LYS A 70 37.71 20.48 -25.27
CA LYS A 70 38.37 19.58 -24.32
C LYS A 70 37.42 19.04 -23.25
N ILE A 71 36.57 19.89 -22.68
CA ILE A 71 35.62 19.48 -21.63
C ILE A 71 34.58 18.52 -22.19
N ASP A 72 34.12 18.70 -23.43
CA ASP A 72 33.17 17.78 -24.03
C ASP A 72 33.79 16.40 -24.32
N GLU A 73 35.05 16.36 -24.74
CA GLU A 73 35.82 15.11 -24.84
C GLU A 73 35.90 14.39 -23.48
N GLU A 74 36.29 15.10 -22.42
CA GLU A 74 36.32 14.55 -21.05
C GLU A 74 34.94 14.07 -20.59
N ARG A 75 33.88 14.84 -20.90
CA ARG A 75 32.49 14.47 -20.60
C ARG A 75 32.09 13.18 -21.31
N TYR A 76 32.43 13.03 -22.58
CA TYR A 76 32.13 11.84 -23.39
C TYR A 76 32.81 10.59 -22.82
N ASP A 77 34.07 10.71 -22.43
CA ASP A 77 34.82 9.61 -21.80
C ASP A 77 34.20 9.19 -20.46
N MET A 78 33.80 10.17 -19.64
CA MET A 78 33.15 9.92 -18.35
C MET A 78 31.77 9.26 -18.54
N GLU A 79 30.98 9.73 -19.50
CA GLU A 79 29.70 9.13 -19.86
C GLU A 79 29.86 7.67 -20.32
N THR A 80 30.88 7.40 -21.14
CA THR A 80 31.19 6.04 -21.60
C THR A 80 31.56 5.12 -20.43
N LYS A 81 32.34 5.59 -19.45
CA LYS A 81 32.68 4.82 -18.24
C LYS A 81 31.44 4.51 -17.41
N VAL A 82 30.56 5.49 -17.19
CA VAL A 82 29.29 5.31 -16.46
C VAL A 82 28.38 4.31 -17.19
N SER A 83 28.28 4.41 -18.52
CA SER A 83 27.50 3.48 -19.34
C SER A 83 28.00 2.05 -19.23
N LYS A 84 29.32 1.83 -19.25
CA LYS A 84 29.92 0.49 -19.04
C LYS A 84 29.60 -0.06 -17.64
N ALA A 85 29.76 0.76 -16.61
CA ALA A 85 29.44 0.36 -15.24
C ALA A 85 27.94 0.01 -15.07
N ASN A 86 27.04 0.79 -15.69
CA ASN A 86 25.61 0.50 -15.66
C ASN A 86 25.25 -0.81 -16.35
N LYS A 87 25.88 -1.13 -17.49
CA LYS A 87 25.71 -2.41 -18.17
C LYS A 87 26.16 -3.58 -17.30
N GLU A 88 27.33 -3.46 -16.67
CA GLU A 88 27.83 -4.48 -15.76
C GLU A 88 26.90 -4.70 -14.56
N ILE A 89 26.38 -3.62 -13.96
CA ILE A 89 25.39 -3.70 -12.89
C ILE A 89 24.13 -4.44 -13.35
N GLU A 90 23.65 -4.19 -14.56
CA GLU A 90 22.47 -4.85 -15.10
C GLU A 90 22.71 -6.35 -15.33
N ASP A 91 23.85 -6.70 -15.94
CA ASP A 91 24.25 -8.10 -16.12
C ASP A 91 24.37 -8.84 -14.78
N LEU A 92 24.93 -8.18 -13.76
CA LEU A 92 25.03 -8.73 -12.41
C LEU A 92 23.66 -8.90 -11.75
N LYS A 93 22.74 -7.93 -11.93
CA LYS A 93 21.36 -8.06 -11.43
C LYS A 93 20.64 -9.25 -12.05
N ILE A 94 20.78 -9.47 -13.36
CA ILE A 94 20.21 -10.62 -14.06
C ILE A 94 20.78 -11.93 -13.49
N LYS A 95 22.11 -12.02 -13.35
CA LYS A 95 22.76 -13.21 -12.74
C LYS A 95 22.26 -13.47 -11.32
N VAL A 96 22.08 -12.43 -10.51
CA VAL A 96 21.51 -12.57 -9.15
C VAL A 96 20.09 -13.11 -9.21
N GLN A 97 19.25 -12.64 -10.13
CA GLN A 97 17.88 -13.15 -10.31
C GLN A 97 17.87 -14.62 -10.74
N ASP A 98 18.73 -15.01 -11.68
CA ASP A 98 18.84 -16.39 -12.13
C ASP A 98 19.31 -17.32 -11.00
N LEU A 99 20.29 -16.89 -10.19
CA LEU A 99 20.78 -17.62 -9.03
C LEU A 99 19.75 -17.73 -7.89
N GLN A 100 18.95 -16.68 -7.67
CA GLN A 100 17.83 -16.71 -6.71
C GLN A 100 16.68 -17.61 -7.20
N GLY A 101 16.75 -18.06 -8.45
CA GLY A 101 15.78 -18.91 -9.12
C GLY A 101 14.60 -18.09 -9.65
N LYS A 102 14.39 -18.11 -10.97
CA LYS A 102 13.22 -17.51 -11.66
C LYS A 102 11.88 -17.91 -11.02
N PHE A 103 11.84 -19.09 -10.40
CA PHE A 103 10.79 -19.53 -9.51
C PHE A 103 11.36 -19.56 -8.09
N LYS A 104 10.97 -18.60 -7.23
CA LYS A 104 11.06 -18.81 -5.78
C LYS A 104 10.40 -20.15 -5.51
N LYS A 105 11.18 -21.17 -5.12
CA LYS A 105 10.62 -22.47 -4.70
C LYS A 105 9.51 -22.14 -3.72
N PRO A 106 8.22 -22.43 -4.03
CA PRO A 106 7.16 -22.14 -3.09
C PRO A 106 7.55 -22.84 -1.80
N ALA A 107 7.83 -22.07 -0.75
CA ALA A 107 8.19 -22.65 0.52
C ALA A 107 7.09 -23.66 0.83
N LEU A 108 7.46 -24.92 1.09
CA LEU A 108 6.51 -25.95 1.47
C LEU A 108 5.80 -25.45 2.73
N LYS A 109 4.67 -24.78 2.55
CA LYS A 109 3.86 -24.29 3.66
C LYS A 109 3.33 -25.55 4.30
N LYS A 110 3.67 -25.74 5.58
CA LYS A 110 3.00 -26.74 6.42
C LYS A 110 1.57 -26.24 6.59
N VAL A 111 0.71 -26.56 5.63
CA VAL A 111 -0.72 -26.30 5.69
C VAL A 111 -1.24 -27.14 6.85
N ARG A 112 -1.53 -26.47 7.97
CA ARG A 112 -2.30 -27.09 9.04
C ARG A 112 -3.75 -27.15 8.56
N LEU A 113 -4.46 -28.19 8.99
CA LEU A 113 -5.90 -28.34 8.74
C LEU A 113 -6.59 -26.99 8.97
N SER A 114 -7.36 -26.49 7.99
CA SER A 114 -8.05 -25.22 8.15
C SER A 114 -9.04 -25.30 9.30
N ALA A 115 -9.39 -24.15 9.90
CA ALA A 115 -10.40 -24.12 10.96
C ALA A 115 -11.70 -24.80 10.50
N ASP A 116 -12.09 -24.59 9.24
CA ASP A 116 -13.28 -25.22 8.64
C ASP A 116 -13.16 -26.75 8.53
N GLN A 117 -11.98 -27.26 8.13
CA GLN A 117 -11.74 -28.71 8.07
C GLN A 117 -11.72 -29.34 9.46
N MET A 118 -11.16 -28.64 10.45
CA MET A 118 -11.15 -29.10 11.84
C MET A 118 -12.56 -29.07 12.45
N LEU A 119 -13.35 -28.02 12.18
CA LEU A 119 -14.73 -27.90 12.65
C LEU A 119 -15.64 -28.94 12.00
N GLN A 120 -15.49 -29.19 10.70
CA GLN A 120 -16.25 -30.25 10.01
C GLN A 120 -15.91 -31.64 10.56
N ALA A 121 -14.64 -31.90 10.89
CA ALA A 121 -14.20 -33.19 11.46
C ALA A 121 -14.67 -33.38 12.91
N LEU A 122 -14.70 -32.32 13.72
CA LEU A 122 -15.07 -32.40 15.15
C LEU A 122 -16.58 -32.29 15.41
N LEU A 123 -17.30 -31.50 14.62
CA LEU A 123 -18.71 -31.16 14.86
C LEU A 123 -19.66 -31.72 13.80
N GLY A 124 -19.13 -32.45 12.82
CA GLY A 124 -19.90 -33.06 11.74
C GLY A 124 -20.65 -32.04 10.88
N SER A 125 -21.75 -32.47 10.28
CA SER A 125 -22.56 -31.65 9.36
C SER A 125 -23.33 -30.50 10.01
N LYS A 126 -23.42 -30.47 11.36
CA LYS A 126 -24.31 -29.54 12.08
C LYS A 126 -23.81 -28.09 12.07
N HIS A 127 -22.51 -27.86 11.84
CA HIS A 127 -21.88 -26.53 11.81
C HIS A 127 -21.13 -26.27 10.50
N LYS A 128 -21.69 -26.71 9.36
CA LYS A 128 -21.16 -26.33 8.04
C LYS A 128 -21.59 -24.89 7.72
N VAL A 129 -20.96 -23.92 8.38
CA VAL A 129 -21.08 -22.50 8.01
C VAL A 129 -20.21 -22.31 6.77
N ASN A 130 -20.83 -22.34 5.59
CA ASN A 130 -20.12 -21.90 4.39
C ASN A 130 -19.88 -20.39 4.52
N LEU A 131 -18.65 -20.00 4.83
CA LEU A 131 -18.18 -18.62 4.92
C LEU A 131 -18.01 -17.98 3.52
N ASP A 132 -18.63 -18.55 2.49
CA ASP A 132 -18.82 -17.88 1.21
C ASP A 132 -19.61 -16.59 1.44
N LEU A 133 -18.93 -15.46 1.21
CA LEU A 133 -19.50 -14.10 1.26
C LEU A 133 -20.80 -13.98 0.44
N ARG A 134 -20.98 -14.86 -0.54
CA ARG A 134 -22.13 -14.93 -1.45
C ARG A 134 -23.40 -15.49 -0.80
N ALA A 135 -23.28 -16.34 0.23
CA ALA A 135 -24.44 -16.91 0.93
C ALA A 135 -25.15 -15.89 1.85
N ASN A 136 -24.48 -14.80 2.21
CA ASN A 136 -25.01 -13.75 3.09
C ASN A 136 -25.60 -12.54 2.33
N LEU A 137 -25.55 -12.54 0.99
CA LEU A 137 -26.17 -11.51 0.17
C LEU A 137 -27.62 -11.90 -0.12
N LYS A 138 -28.59 -11.04 0.23
CA LYS A 138 -30.03 -11.29 -0.03
C LYS A 138 -30.28 -11.40 -1.54
N GLN A 139 -30.73 -12.58 -1.98
CA GLN A 139 -31.18 -12.82 -3.35
C GLN A 139 -32.56 -12.14 -3.54
N VAL A 140 -32.64 -11.19 -4.48
CA VAL A 140 -33.92 -10.56 -4.85
C VAL A 140 -34.80 -11.63 -5.49
N LYS A 141 -35.89 -12.00 -4.81
CA LYS A 141 -36.85 -13.01 -5.30
C LYS A 141 -37.55 -12.45 -6.54
N LYS A 142 -37.23 -13.02 -7.70
CA LYS A 142 -38.05 -12.90 -8.90
C LYS A 142 -39.20 -13.90 -8.76
N GLU A 143 -40.40 -13.37 -8.67
CA GLU A 143 -41.67 -14.08 -8.48
C GLU A 143 -41.87 -15.15 -9.56
N VAL A 144 -42.24 -16.37 -9.15
CA VAL A 144 -43.04 -17.27 -9.99
C VAL A 144 -44.32 -17.56 -9.22
N LYS A 145 -45.40 -17.21 -9.91
CA LYS A 145 -46.81 -17.10 -9.57
C LYS A 145 -47.47 -18.48 -9.47
N GLU A 146 -48.36 -18.67 -8.50
CA GLU A 146 -49.64 -19.37 -8.70
C GLU A 146 -50.74 -18.66 -7.89
N GLU A 147 -51.76 -18.21 -8.61
CA GLU A 147 -53.01 -17.56 -8.17
C GLU A 147 -53.89 -18.57 -7.38
N ASP A 148 -54.82 -18.21 -6.47
CA ASP A 148 -55.94 -17.29 -6.69
C ASP A 148 -56.75 -17.03 -5.37
N LYS A 149 -57.24 -15.78 -5.25
CA LYS A 149 -58.54 -15.29 -4.68
C LYS A 149 -58.80 -15.08 -3.16
N GLU A 150 -59.00 -13.77 -2.87
CA GLU A 150 -60.01 -13.12 -2.00
C GLU A 150 -59.76 -12.91 -0.48
N PRO A 151 -60.26 -11.78 0.11
CA PRO A 151 -59.83 -10.42 -0.16
C PRO A 151 -59.41 -9.67 1.13
N VAL A 152 -58.75 -8.54 0.92
CA VAL A 152 -58.32 -7.56 1.93
C VAL A 152 -59.49 -7.17 2.87
N GLY A 153 -59.41 -7.56 4.15
CA GLY A 153 -60.32 -7.13 5.21
C GLY A 153 -59.97 -5.74 5.73
N ASP A 154 -60.69 -4.72 5.27
CA ASP A 154 -60.75 -3.40 5.90
C ASP A 154 -61.63 -3.50 7.17
N TRP A 155 -61.11 -3.11 8.33
CA TRP A 155 -61.87 -3.06 9.60
C TRP A 155 -61.68 -1.73 10.32
N ARG A 156 -61.93 -0.61 9.64
CA ARG A 156 -62.38 0.58 10.36
C ARG A 156 -63.78 0.34 10.97
N LYS A 157 -63.88 0.67 12.28
CA LYS A 157 -65.06 0.86 13.17
C LYS A 157 -65.47 -0.41 13.95
N ASN A 158 -65.60 -0.38 15.28
CA ASN A 158 -66.31 0.63 16.06
C ASN A 158 -65.76 0.83 17.49
N ILE A 159 -65.85 2.07 17.96
CA ILE A 159 -65.54 2.58 19.29
C ILE A 159 -66.70 2.25 20.25
N ASP A 160 -66.39 1.79 21.47
CA ASP A 160 -67.05 2.10 22.75
C ASP A 160 -66.70 1.04 23.82
N GLU A 161 -65.45 1.07 24.31
CA GLU A 161 -65.20 0.51 25.65
C GLU A 161 -65.73 1.52 26.66
N LYS A 162 -66.99 1.29 27.04
CA LYS A 162 -67.72 1.89 28.16
C LYS A 162 -66.78 2.21 29.34
N ALA A 163 -66.33 3.46 29.36
CA ALA A 163 -66.13 4.19 30.59
C ALA A 163 -67.46 4.15 31.38
N GLY A 164 -67.44 3.63 32.61
CA GLY A 164 -68.53 3.84 33.57
C GLY A 164 -69.63 2.77 33.64
N MET A 165 -69.29 1.52 33.97
CA MET A 165 -70.24 0.62 34.64
C MET A 165 -69.70 0.15 35.99
N ASP A 166 -69.54 1.11 36.89
CA ASP A 166 -69.42 0.89 38.34
C ASP A 166 -70.83 0.72 38.91
N GLY A 167 -71.28 -0.53 39.05
CA GLY A 167 -72.63 -0.84 39.52
C GLY A 167 -72.97 -2.32 39.47
N ARG A 168 -73.30 -2.89 40.63
CA ARG A 168 -73.62 -4.31 40.90
C ARG A 168 -74.69 -4.86 39.93
N LYS A 169 -74.30 -5.77 39.03
CA LYS A 169 -75.24 -6.59 38.26
C LYS A 169 -75.95 -7.58 39.18
N LYS A 170 -77.26 -7.37 39.40
CA LYS A 170 -78.14 -8.32 40.10
C LYS A 170 -78.34 -9.56 39.23
N MET A 171 -77.85 -10.70 39.71
CA MET A 171 -78.27 -12.02 39.25
C MET A 171 -79.55 -12.39 40.00
N PHE A 172 -80.55 -12.91 39.32
CA PHE A 172 -81.66 -13.65 39.92
C PHE A 172 -81.69 -15.04 39.29
N GLU A 173 -81.59 -16.07 40.11
CA GLU A 173 -81.83 -17.47 39.75
C GLU A 173 -83.29 -17.87 40.07
N THR A 174 -83.72 -19.00 39.49
CA THR A 174 -84.99 -19.75 39.59
C THR A 174 -86.06 -19.34 38.57
N SER A 175 -86.62 -20.25 37.75
CA SER A 175 -86.61 -21.72 37.70
C SER A 175 -86.49 -22.22 36.26
#